data_AF-A0A3B0UJA2-F1
#
_entry.id   AF-A0A3B0UJA2-F1
#
_cell.length_a   1.000
_cell.length_b   1.000
_cell.length_c   1.000
_cell.angle_alpha   90.00
_cell.angle_beta   90.00
_cell.angle_gamma   90.00
#
_symmetry.space_group_name_H-M   'P 1'
#
loop_
_entity.id
_entity.type
_entity.pdbx_description
1 polymer ?
#
loop_
_entity_poly.entity_id
_entity_poly.type
_entity_poly.pdbx_seq_one_letter_code
_entity_poly.pdbx_strand_id
1 'polypeptide(L)'
;AARFIRYCDAFNIPLVTLVDLPGYLPGVDQEHAGVIRHGAKILYAYSEATVPKITLIMRKAYGGGYIAMCSHHLRADFVFAWPTAEIAVMGPEGAANIIFRKEIMAAEDPDAFRKKMVDEYKEKFANPYVAAAYGYIDAVIEPTETRKMLVRALGISQEKEVYLPKKKHGIPPF
;
A
#
# COMPACT_ATOMS: atom_id res chain seq x y z
N ALA A 1 9.65 -4.30 -10.43
CA ALA A 1 9.77 -4.28 -8.96
C ALA A 1 10.26 -5.62 -8.39
N ALA A 2 9.49 -6.72 -8.48
CA ALA A 2 9.78 -7.98 -7.78
C ALA A 2 11.25 -8.48 -7.86
N ARG A 3 11.84 -8.51 -9.07
CA ARG A 3 13.25 -8.94 -9.24
C ARG A 3 14.26 -8.03 -8.53
N PHE A 4 14.02 -6.71 -8.54
CA PHE A 4 14.86 -5.74 -7.85
C PHE A 4 14.78 -5.92 -6.32
N ILE A 5 13.57 -6.12 -5.79
CA ILE A 5 13.34 -6.40 -4.36
C ILE A 5 14.14 -7.64 -3.92
N ARG A 6 14.02 -8.75 -4.65
CA ARG A 6 14.76 -9.99 -4.33
C ARG A 6 16.26 -9.83 -4.48
N TYR A 7 16.73 -9.00 -5.42
CA TYR A 7 18.15 -8.68 -5.53
C TYR A 7 18.63 -7.92 -4.31
N CYS A 8 17.95 -6.84 -3.92
CA CYS A 8 18.30 -6.09 -2.72
C CYS A 8 18.32 -6.98 -1.47
N ASP A 9 17.30 -7.82 -1.31
CA ASP A 9 17.22 -8.76 -0.19
C ASP A 9 18.40 -9.74 -0.17
N ALA A 10 18.72 -10.35 -1.31
CA ALA A 10 19.83 -11.30 -1.42
C ALA A 10 21.21 -10.68 -1.13
N PHE A 11 21.35 -9.37 -1.29
CA PHE A 11 22.61 -8.64 -1.06
C PHE A 11 22.55 -7.70 0.15
N ASN A 12 21.59 -7.91 1.07
CA ASN A 12 21.46 -7.18 2.34
C ASN A 12 21.28 -5.65 2.16
N ILE A 13 20.60 -5.24 1.09
CA ILE A 13 20.34 -3.83 0.79
C ILE A 13 18.93 -3.46 1.31
N PRO A 14 18.81 -2.49 2.24
CA PRO A 14 17.52 -2.01 2.72
C PRO A 14 16.59 -1.51 1.60
N LEU A 15 15.28 -1.69 1.79
CA LEU A 15 14.25 -1.26 0.86
C LEU A 15 13.48 -0.08 1.43
N VAL A 16 13.44 1.02 0.68
CA VAL A 16 12.57 2.16 0.94
C VAL A 16 11.54 2.27 -0.18
N THR A 17 10.27 2.15 0.16
CA THR A 17 9.16 2.13 -0.79
C THR A 17 8.36 3.43 -0.69
N LEU A 18 8.24 4.17 -1.79
CA LEU A 18 7.43 5.38 -1.87
C LEU A 18 6.11 5.06 -2.57
N VAL A 19 4.97 5.36 -1.95
CA VAL A 19 3.65 4.93 -2.41
C VAL A 19 2.80 6.13 -2.84
N ASP A 20 2.43 6.12 -4.12
CA ASP A 20 1.33 6.90 -4.70
C ASP A 20 0.72 6.09 -5.85
N LEU A 21 -0.18 5.16 -5.52
CA LEU A 21 -0.74 4.17 -6.42
C LEU A 21 -2.28 4.09 -6.26
N PRO A 22 -3.06 4.40 -7.32
CA PRO A 22 -4.52 4.28 -7.30
C PRO A 22 -5.01 2.82 -7.51
N GLY A 23 -4.14 1.89 -7.84
CA GLY A 23 -4.47 0.49 -8.09
C GLY A 23 -3.69 -0.11 -9.26
N TYR A 24 -4.12 -1.29 -9.71
CA TYR A 24 -3.61 -1.91 -10.93
C TYR A 24 -4.24 -1.28 -12.17
N LEU A 25 -3.53 -1.35 -13.31
CA LEU A 25 -4.07 -0.92 -14.59
C LEU A 25 -5.20 -1.88 -15.02
N PRO A 26 -6.44 -1.40 -15.18
CA PRO A 26 -7.51 -2.23 -15.71
C PRO A 26 -7.33 -2.48 -17.21
N GLY A 27 -7.71 -3.66 -17.69
CA GLY A 27 -7.77 -3.96 -19.12
C GLY A 27 -7.76 -5.45 -19.42
N VAL A 28 -8.50 -5.87 -20.44
CA VAL A 28 -8.57 -7.28 -20.88
C VAL A 28 -7.19 -7.82 -21.23
N ASP A 29 -6.36 -7.01 -21.88
CA ASP A 29 -4.99 -7.38 -22.23
C ASP A 29 -4.12 -7.65 -20.98
N GLN A 30 -4.34 -6.93 -19.89
CA GLN A 30 -3.63 -7.17 -18.63
C GLN A 30 -4.04 -8.51 -18.02
N GLU A 31 -5.33 -8.83 -18.04
CA GLU A 31 -5.86 -10.10 -17.56
C GLU A 31 -5.29 -11.28 -18.39
N HIS A 32 -5.36 -11.21 -19.72
CA HIS A 32 -4.82 -12.23 -20.61
C HIS A 32 -3.29 -12.37 -20.52
N ALA A 33 -2.57 -11.25 -20.33
CA ALA A 33 -1.13 -11.28 -20.08
C ALA A 33 -0.78 -11.91 -18.71
N GLY A 34 -1.77 -12.14 -17.85
CA GLY A 34 -1.62 -12.76 -16.55
C GLY A 34 -1.18 -11.77 -15.48
N VAL A 35 -1.82 -10.60 -15.39
CA VAL A 35 -1.57 -9.59 -14.35
C VAL A 35 -1.63 -10.19 -12.94
N ILE A 36 -2.49 -11.18 -12.70
CA ILE A 36 -2.61 -11.90 -11.41
C ILE A 36 -1.27 -12.51 -10.99
N ARG A 37 -0.67 -13.37 -11.82
CA ARG A 37 0.61 -14.02 -11.52
C ARG A 37 1.77 -13.02 -11.49
N HIS A 38 1.71 -11.95 -12.28
CA HIS A 38 2.73 -10.91 -12.26
C HIS A 38 2.67 -10.04 -11.01
N GLY A 39 1.49 -9.60 -10.58
CA GLY A 39 1.28 -8.85 -9.34
C GLY A 39 1.67 -9.67 -8.11
N ALA A 40 1.33 -10.96 -8.11
CA ALA A 40 1.71 -11.88 -7.04
C ALA A 40 3.24 -12.02 -6.84
N LYS A 41 4.06 -11.77 -7.88
CA LYS A 41 5.53 -11.73 -7.72
C LYS A 41 5.99 -10.62 -6.79
N ILE A 42 5.31 -9.47 -6.77
CA ILE A 42 5.66 -8.35 -5.89
C ILE A 42 5.29 -8.69 -4.44
N LEU A 43 4.07 -9.23 -4.24
CA LEU A 43 3.62 -9.71 -2.93
C LEU A 43 4.60 -10.73 -2.36
N TYR A 44 5.00 -11.70 -3.18
CA TYR A 44 5.97 -12.72 -2.81
C TYR A 44 7.32 -12.11 -2.41
N ALA A 45 7.85 -11.20 -3.25
CA ALA A 45 9.17 -10.61 -3.03
C ALA A 45 9.25 -9.82 -1.71
N TYR A 46 8.24 -9.00 -1.39
CA TYR A 46 8.22 -8.28 -0.10
C TYR A 46 7.99 -9.20 1.10
N SER A 47 7.16 -10.24 0.94
CA SER A 47 6.87 -11.20 2.02
C SER A 47 8.08 -12.07 2.37
N GLU A 48 8.85 -12.45 1.36
CA GLU A 48 10.09 -13.23 1.50
C GLU A 48 11.21 -12.38 2.08
N ALA A 49 11.31 -11.11 1.69
CA ALA A 49 12.42 -10.25 2.07
C ALA A 49 12.58 -10.08 3.59
N THR A 50 13.80 -10.26 4.08
CA THR A 50 14.21 -10.14 5.49
C THR A 50 15.02 -8.89 5.77
N VAL A 51 15.57 -8.22 4.76
CA VAL A 51 16.22 -6.90 4.91
C VAL A 51 15.28 -5.86 5.53
N PRO A 52 15.81 -4.75 6.07
CA PRO A 52 14.97 -3.63 6.50
C PRO A 52 14.07 -3.11 5.37
N LYS A 53 12.78 -2.94 5.68
CA LYS A 53 11.73 -2.50 4.76
C LYS A 53 11.00 -1.34 5.39
N ILE A 54 11.10 -0.17 4.76
CA ILE A 54 10.44 1.06 5.19
C ILE A 54 9.53 1.53 4.07
N THR A 55 8.30 1.87 4.41
CA THR A 55 7.30 2.35 3.47
C THR A 55 6.89 3.78 3.83
N LEU A 56 6.83 4.66 2.83
CA LEU A 56 6.30 6.01 2.94
C LEU A 56 5.13 6.18 1.97
N ILE A 57 3.94 6.40 2.52
CA ILE A 57 2.74 6.68 1.74
C ILE A 57 2.63 8.19 1.56
N MET A 58 2.85 8.66 0.34
CA MET A 58 2.85 10.10 0.02
C MET A 58 1.44 10.58 -0.31
N ARG A 59 0.68 9.77 -1.04
CA ARG A 59 -0.68 10.10 -1.47
C ARG A 59 -1.51 8.83 -1.62
N LYS A 60 -1.85 8.38 -2.83
CA LYS A 60 -2.83 7.28 -2.99
C LYS A 60 -2.25 5.93 -2.60
N ALA A 61 -3.03 5.12 -1.91
CA ALA A 61 -2.72 3.73 -1.60
C ALA A 61 -4.01 2.92 -1.52
N TYR A 62 -4.47 2.40 -2.66
CA TYR A 62 -5.77 1.73 -2.73
C TYR A 62 -5.66 0.21 -2.91
N GLY A 63 -6.52 -0.51 -2.18
CA GLY A 63 -6.82 -1.93 -2.36
C GLY A 63 -5.59 -2.84 -2.38
N GLY A 64 -5.58 -3.80 -3.31
CA GLY A 64 -4.45 -4.73 -3.47
C GLY A 64 -3.13 -4.05 -3.84
N GLY A 65 -3.20 -2.84 -4.40
CA GLY A 65 -2.03 -2.03 -4.70
C GLY A 65 -1.32 -1.51 -3.45
N TYR A 66 -2.08 -1.04 -2.45
CA TYR A 66 -1.54 -0.69 -1.12
C TYR A 66 -0.78 -1.87 -0.50
N ILE A 67 -1.39 -3.06 -0.52
CA ILE A 67 -0.76 -4.26 0.04
C ILE A 67 0.53 -4.58 -0.74
N ALA A 68 0.48 -4.57 -2.07
CA ALA A 68 1.62 -4.88 -2.92
C ALA A 68 2.82 -3.92 -2.75
N MET A 69 2.58 -2.68 -2.31
CA MET A 69 3.61 -1.68 -2.07
C MET A 69 4.21 -1.78 -0.65
N CYS A 70 4.45 -3.00 -0.18
CA CYS A 70 5.06 -3.29 1.13
C CYS A 70 4.31 -2.64 2.30
N SER A 71 3.02 -2.96 2.45
CA SER A 71 2.28 -2.57 3.65
C SER A 71 2.80 -3.26 4.91
N HIS A 72 2.33 -2.82 6.09
CA HIS A 72 2.60 -3.50 7.36
C HIS A 72 2.23 -5.00 7.31
N HIS A 73 1.18 -5.35 6.57
CA HIS A 73 0.74 -6.74 6.37
C HIS A 73 1.76 -7.61 5.60
N LEU A 74 2.67 -6.99 4.84
CA LEU A 74 3.81 -7.67 4.20
C LEU A 74 5.12 -7.50 4.99
N ARG A 75 4.99 -7.24 6.30
CA ARG A 75 6.09 -7.17 7.27
C ARG A 75 7.05 -6.02 6.98
N ALA A 76 6.52 -4.88 6.55
CA ALA A 76 7.26 -3.63 6.61
C ALA A 76 7.62 -3.35 8.08
N ASP A 77 8.86 -2.95 8.34
CA ASP A 77 9.34 -2.67 9.69
C ASP A 77 8.83 -1.32 10.19
N PHE A 78 8.74 -0.35 9.27
CA PHE A 78 8.19 0.97 9.54
C PHE A 78 7.35 1.42 8.35
N VAL A 79 6.15 1.93 8.62
CA VAL A 79 5.25 2.53 7.64
C VAL A 79 4.88 3.94 8.10
N PHE A 80 5.32 4.92 7.32
CA PHE A 80 4.97 6.32 7.51
C PHE A 80 3.95 6.76 6.46
N ALA A 81 3.13 7.74 6.81
CA ALA A 81 2.23 8.39 5.85
C ALA A 81 2.37 9.91 5.96
N TRP A 82 2.20 10.62 4.85
CA TRP A 82 1.96 12.06 4.86
C TRP A 82 0.50 12.36 5.22
N PRO A 83 0.17 13.58 5.69
CA PRO A 83 -1.22 13.99 5.89
C PRO A 83 -2.07 13.91 4.62
N THR A 84 -1.42 14.01 3.45
CA THR A 84 -2.04 13.88 2.11
C THR A 84 -2.28 12.45 1.66
N ALA A 85 -1.89 11.46 2.46
CA ALA A 85 -2.08 10.06 2.11
C ALA A 85 -3.56 9.68 2.09
N GLU A 86 -3.95 8.93 1.07
CA GLU A 86 -5.29 8.37 0.93
C GLU A 86 -5.20 6.84 0.95
N ILE A 87 -5.58 6.21 2.05
CA ILE A 87 -5.50 4.75 2.24
C ILE A 87 -6.92 4.19 2.30
N ALA A 88 -7.29 3.37 1.31
CA ALA A 88 -8.66 2.87 1.19
C ALA A 88 -8.72 1.48 0.54
N VAL A 89 -9.82 0.76 0.76
CA VAL A 89 -10.05 -0.58 0.17
C VAL A 89 -10.17 -0.54 -1.35
N MET A 90 -10.69 0.55 -1.90
CA MET A 90 -10.76 0.85 -3.32
C MET A 90 -10.82 2.38 -3.51
N GLY A 91 -10.82 2.86 -4.75
CA GLY A 91 -11.00 4.28 -5.04
C GLY A 91 -12.28 4.84 -4.41
N PRO A 92 -12.25 6.02 -3.75
CA PRO A 92 -13.40 6.60 -3.05
C PRO A 92 -14.67 6.72 -3.90
N GLU A 93 -14.53 7.04 -5.19
CA GLU A 93 -15.65 7.11 -6.13
C GLU A 93 -16.31 5.75 -6.37
N GLY A 94 -15.51 4.70 -6.56
CA GLY A 94 -16.00 3.33 -6.69
C GLY A 94 -16.69 2.86 -5.41
N ALA A 95 -16.11 3.17 -4.25
CA ALA A 95 -16.69 2.82 -2.96
C ALA A 95 -18.05 3.51 -2.74
N ALA A 96 -18.14 4.82 -3.00
CA ALA A 96 -19.38 5.58 -2.84
C ALA A 96 -20.50 5.05 -3.76
N ASN A 97 -20.16 4.72 -5.01
CA ASN A 97 -21.12 4.16 -5.97
C ASN A 97 -21.66 2.78 -5.58
N ILE A 98 -20.91 2.00 -4.79
CA ILE A 98 -21.36 0.69 -4.30
C ILE A 98 -22.17 0.85 -3.01
N ILE A 99 -21.66 1.64 -2.06
CA ILE A 99 -22.25 1.80 -0.73
C ILE A 99 -23.57 2.59 -0.79
N PHE A 100 -23.57 3.73 -1.48
CA PHE A 100 -24.70 4.67 -1.54
C PHE A 100 -25.51 4.52 -2.83
N ARG A 101 -25.46 3.34 -3.46
CA ARG A 101 -26.05 3.13 -4.79
C ARG A 101 -27.54 3.50 -4.83
N LYS A 102 -28.30 3.12 -3.81
CA LYS A 102 -29.76 3.33 -3.77
C LYS A 102 -30.09 4.81 -3.57
N GLU A 103 -29.34 5.47 -2.69
CA GLU A 103 -29.48 6.87 -2.32
C GLU A 103 -29.10 7.78 -3.50
N ILE A 104 -28.02 7.47 -4.20
CA ILE A 104 -27.62 8.16 -5.43
C ILE A 104 -28.72 8.05 -6.50
N MET A 105 -29.31 6.86 -6.69
CA MET A 105 -30.36 6.66 -7.68
C MET A 105 -31.70 7.31 -7.31
N ALA A 106 -31.96 7.54 -6.02
CA ALA A 106 -33.19 8.14 -5.52
C ALA A 106 -33.08 9.67 -5.32
N ALA A 107 -31.88 10.25 -5.44
CA ALA A 107 -31.65 11.68 -5.28
C ALA A 107 -32.21 12.48 -6.47
N GLU A 108 -32.68 13.70 -6.19
CA GLU A 108 -33.11 14.66 -7.23
C GLU A 108 -31.96 15.05 -8.16
N ASP A 109 -30.75 15.18 -7.61
CA ASP A 109 -29.50 15.36 -8.36
C ASP A 109 -28.49 14.27 -7.96
N PRO A 110 -28.45 13.14 -8.72
CA PRO A 110 -27.55 12.03 -8.47
C PRO A 110 -26.07 12.40 -8.51
N ASP A 111 -25.67 13.34 -9.35
CA ASP A 111 -24.26 13.70 -9.54
C ASP A 111 -23.77 14.58 -8.38
N ALA A 112 -24.57 15.56 -7.95
CA ALA A 112 -24.27 16.35 -6.76
C ALA A 112 -24.26 15.49 -5.50
N PHE A 113 -25.22 14.56 -5.36
CA PHE A 113 -25.26 13.64 -4.23
C PHE A 113 -24.05 12.70 -4.22
N ARG A 114 -23.69 12.12 -5.37
CA ARG A 114 -22.49 11.28 -5.50
C ARG A 114 -21.24 12.03 -5.08
N LYS A 115 -21.03 13.26 -5.58
CA LYS A 115 -19.86 14.07 -5.23
C LYS A 115 -19.78 14.30 -3.71
N LYS A 116 -20.89 14.66 -3.08
CA LYS A 116 -20.98 14.83 -1.62
C LYS A 116 -20.59 13.55 -0.87
N MET A 117 -21.10 12.40 -1.29
CA MET A 117 -20.79 11.10 -0.66
C MET A 117 -19.32 10.69 -0.86
N VAL A 118 -18.72 11.01 -2.01
CA VAL A 118 -17.29 10.77 -2.25
C VAL A 118 -16.42 11.62 -1.32
N ASP A 119 -16.74 12.90 -1.17
CA ASP A 119 -15.99 13.80 -0.29
C ASP A 119 -16.12 13.36 1.18
N GLU A 120 -17.34 13.01 1.61
CA GLU A 120 -17.60 12.47 2.95
C GLU A 120 -16.87 11.14 3.19
N TYR A 121 -16.82 10.26 2.19
CA TYR A 121 -16.08 9.00 2.28
C TYR A 121 -14.57 9.24 2.41
N LYS A 122 -14.02 10.19 1.64
CA LYS A 122 -12.61 10.56 1.73
C LYS A 122 -12.26 11.08 3.12
N GLU A 123 -13.06 12.01 3.62
CA GLU A 123 -12.84 12.65 4.91
C GLU A 123 -12.93 11.63 6.05
N LYS A 124 -13.91 10.74 6.03
CA LYS A 124 -14.14 9.78 7.14
C LYS A 124 -13.25 8.55 7.07
N PHE A 125 -13.00 8.02 5.88
CA PHE A 125 -12.44 6.67 5.72
C PHE A 125 -11.10 6.62 4.99
N ALA A 126 -10.88 7.50 4.00
CA ALA A 126 -9.68 7.41 3.17
C ALA A 126 -8.48 8.17 3.77
N ASN A 127 -8.65 8.94 4.83
CA ASN A 127 -7.54 9.66 5.49
C ASN A 127 -6.56 8.68 6.18
N PRO A 128 -5.29 9.08 6.42
CA PRO A 128 -4.29 8.17 6.97
C PRO A 128 -4.52 7.84 8.46
N TYR A 129 -5.30 8.66 9.17
CA TYR A 129 -5.53 8.51 10.61
C TYR A 129 -6.37 7.27 10.93
N VAL A 130 -7.23 6.82 10.02
CA VAL A 130 -7.94 5.55 10.16
C VAL A 130 -6.96 4.39 10.18
N ALA A 131 -6.03 4.34 9.22
CA ALA A 131 -5.00 3.31 9.19
C ALA A 131 -4.06 3.39 10.41
N ALA A 132 -3.77 4.60 10.90
CA ALA A 132 -2.97 4.81 12.11
C ALA A 132 -3.66 4.27 13.36
N ALA A 133 -4.97 4.49 13.49
CA ALA A 133 -5.75 4.00 14.63
C ALA A 133 -5.76 2.47 14.73
N TYR A 134 -5.64 1.77 13.60
CA TYR A 134 -5.50 0.32 13.55
C TYR A 134 -4.05 -0.19 13.69
N GLY A 135 -3.06 0.71 13.78
CA GLY A 135 -1.65 0.36 13.81
C GLY A 135 -1.10 -0.18 12.48
N TYR A 136 -1.77 0.09 11.35
CA TYR A 136 -1.27 -0.29 10.02
C TYR A 136 -0.20 0.65 9.50
N ILE A 137 -0.16 1.86 10.05
CA ILE A 137 0.93 2.82 9.89
C ILE A 137 1.43 3.24 11.27
N ASP A 138 2.74 3.44 11.39
CA ASP A 138 3.39 3.76 12.67
C ASP A 138 3.26 5.24 13.02
N ALA A 139 3.30 6.12 12.01
CA ALA A 139 3.13 7.55 12.21
C ALA A 139 2.65 8.28 10.94
N VAL A 140 1.84 9.31 11.16
CA VAL A 140 1.61 10.38 10.17
C VAL A 140 2.63 11.47 10.42
N ILE A 141 3.44 11.80 9.42
CA ILE A 141 4.59 12.71 9.52
C ILE A 141 4.50 13.83 8.49
N GLU A 142 5.06 15.00 8.79
CA GLU A 142 5.11 16.09 7.81
C GLU A 142 6.06 15.73 6.65
N PRO A 143 5.78 16.15 5.40
CA PRO A 143 6.65 15.84 4.26
C PRO A 143 8.12 16.25 4.46
N THR A 144 8.36 17.36 5.16
CA THR A 144 9.69 17.86 5.50
C THR A 144 10.46 16.96 6.49
N GLU A 145 9.76 16.14 7.27
CA GLU A 145 10.37 15.23 8.25
C GLU A 145 10.80 13.89 7.65
N THR A 146 10.35 13.59 6.42
CA THR A 146 10.58 12.32 5.73
C THR A 146 12.02 11.82 5.85
N ARG A 147 13.01 12.64 5.48
CA ARG A 147 14.42 12.24 5.51
C ARG A 147 14.88 11.85 6.92
N LYS A 148 14.51 12.65 7.92
CA LYS A 148 14.87 12.41 9.32
C LYS A 148 14.28 11.08 9.80
N MET A 149 13.02 10.82 9.47
CA MET A 149 12.33 9.60 9.86
C MET A 149 12.90 8.36 9.18
N LEU A 150 13.19 8.44 7.87
CA LEU A 150 13.82 7.35 7.11
C LEU A 150 15.21 7.00 7.65
N VAL A 151 16.05 8.00 7.92
CA VAL A 151 17.40 7.78 8.49
C VAL A 151 17.31 7.11 9.86
N ARG A 152 16.38 7.57 10.72
CA ARG A 152 16.17 6.98 12.04
C ARG A 152 15.69 5.53 11.96
N ALA A 153 14.70 5.27 11.12
CA ALA A 153 14.17 3.92 10.89
C ALA A 153 15.26 2.97 10.40
N LEU A 154 16.06 3.40 9.41
CA LEU A 154 17.20 2.64 8.91
C LEU A 154 18.23 2.36 10.03
N GLY A 155 18.57 3.37 10.83
CA GLY A 155 19.49 3.24 11.96
C GLY A 155 19.03 2.22 13.01
N ILE A 156 17.74 2.19 13.34
CA ILE A 156 17.17 1.22 14.29
C ILE A 156 17.20 -0.20 13.71
N SER A 157 16.96 -0.33 12.40
CA SER A 157 16.85 -1.63 11.72
C SER A 157 18.18 -2.27 11.29
N GLN A 158 19.34 -1.71 11.65
CA GLN A 158 20.64 -2.18 11.17
C GLN A 158 20.94 -3.63 11.57
N GLU A 159 20.55 -4.02 12.78
CA GLU A 159 20.77 -5.36 13.33
C GLU A 159 19.53 -6.25 13.20
N LYS A 160 18.61 -5.92 12.28
CA LYS A 160 17.40 -6.69 12.05
C LYS A 160 17.77 -8.13 11.66
N GLU A 161 17.31 -9.08 12.46
CA GLU A 161 17.37 -10.50 12.14
C GLU A 161 15.96 -11.09 12.05
N VAL A 162 15.72 -11.86 10.99
CA VAL A 162 14.42 -12.47 10.72
C VAL A 162 14.61 -13.90 10.25
N TYR A 163 14.00 -14.85 10.97
CA TYR A 163 14.00 -16.25 10.60
C TYR A 163 12.78 -16.61 9.75
N LEU A 164 13.00 -17.38 8.67
CA LEU A 164 11.95 -17.93 7.82
C LEU A 164 11.83 -19.45 8.04
N PRO A 165 10.68 -20.07 7.71
CA PRO A 165 10.53 -21.52 7.78
C PRO A 165 11.58 -22.27 6.94
N LYS A 166 12.15 -23.34 7.50
CA LYS A 166 13.16 -24.18 6.83
C LYS A 166 12.60 -24.78 5.54
N LYS A 167 13.29 -24.55 4.42
CA LYS A 167 12.96 -25.08 3.08
C LYS A 167 14.21 -25.05 2.19
N LYS A 168 14.25 -25.84 1.11
CA LYS A 168 15.31 -25.75 0.10
C LYS A 168 15.29 -24.40 -0.62
N HIS A 169 14.11 -24.00 -1.07
CA HIS A 169 13.79 -22.70 -1.62
C HIS A 169 12.26 -22.55 -1.64
N GLY A 170 11.76 -21.36 -1.89
CA GLY A 170 10.35 -21.12 -2.15
C GLY A 170 9.94 -21.38 -3.61
N ILE A 171 8.65 -21.19 -3.90
CA ILE A 171 8.07 -21.31 -5.26
C ILE A 171 7.29 -20.02 -5.56
N PRO A 172 7.98 -18.93 -5.99
CA PRO A 172 7.29 -17.73 -6.44
C PRO A 172 6.47 -18.02 -7.72
N PRO A 173 5.44 -17.23 -8.03
CA PRO A 173 4.78 -17.28 -9.33
C PRO A 173 5.78 -16.98 -10.46
N PHE A 174 5.68 -17.70 -11.58
CA PHE A 174 6.55 -17.57 -12.76
C PHE A 174 5.86 -16.93 -13.97
#